data_AF-A0A7L4RD49-F1
#
_entry.id   AF-A0A7L4RD49-F1
#
_cell.length_a   1.000
_cell.length_b   1.000
_cell.length_c   1.000
_cell.angle_alpha   90.00
_cell.angle_beta   90.00
_cell.angle_gamma   90.00
#
_symmetry.space_group_name_H-M   'P 1'
#
loop_
_entity.id
_entity.type
_entity.pdbx_description
1 polymer ?
#
loop_
_entity_poly.entity_id
_entity_poly.type
_entity_poly.pdbx_seq_one_letter_code
_entity_poly.pdbx_strand_id
1 'polypeptide(L)'
;MAAILYPLTTEKAVAGIERENKLTFIVETSASKKQVRDEVEKQFKEKVRKVTTLIALDGRKKAFVRFVKPGAAADVAAKLKIV
;
A
#
# COMPACT_ATOMS: atom_id res chain seq x y z
N MET A 1 9.77 -10.50 -10.71
CA MET A 1 8.85 -9.39 -11.09
C MET A 1 8.43 -8.69 -9.81
N ALA A 2 8.75 -7.40 -9.66
CA ALA A 2 8.32 -6.62 -8.51
C ALA A 2 6.86 -6.20 -8.68
N ALA A 3 6.00 -6.52 -7.71
CA ALA A 3 4.59 -6.12 -7.76
C ALA A 3 4.39 -4.64 -7.37
N ILE A 4 5.27 -4.10 -6.53
CA ILE A 4 5.18 -2.75 -5.96
C ILE A 4 6.27 -1.88 -6.60
N LEU A 5 5.91 -0.70 -7.08
CA LEU A 5 6.83 0.26 -7.67
C LEU A 5 7.28 1.30 -6.64
N TYR A 6 6.33 2.05 -6.06
CA TYR A 6 6.62 3.07 -5.05
C TYR A 6 5.39 3.42 -4.21
N PRO A 7 5.56 3.90 -2.95
CA PRO A 7 4.46 4.38 -2.14
C PRO A 7 3.94 5.74 -2.66
N LEU A 8 2.64 5.98 -2.47
CA LEU A 8 2.00 7.25 -2.83
C LEU A 8 1.96 8.18 -1.62
N THR A 9 2.49 9.40 -1.76
CA THR A 9 2.67 10.37 -0.68
C THR A 9 1.74 11.59 -0.76
N THR A 10 0.58 11.46 -1.43
CA THR A 10 -0.39 12.55 -1.52
C THR A 10 -1.09 12.80 -0.18
N GLU A 11 -1.62 14.00 0.05
CA GLU A 11 -2.37 14.34 1.28
C GLU A 11 -3.49 13.32 1.58
N LYS A 12 -4.21 12.89 0.54
CA LYS A 12 -5.24 11.85 0.66
C LYS A 12 -4.67 10.48 1.06
N ALA A 13 -3.47 10.15 0.60
CA ALA A 13 -2.79 8.91 0.98
C ALA A 13 -2.32 8.99 2.44
N VAL A 14 -1.73 10.12 2.86
CA VAL A 14 -1.30 10.38 4.24
C VAL A 14 -2.50 10.33 5.19
N ALA A 15 -3.59 11.02 4.88
CA ALA A 15 -4.83 10.96 5.67
C ALA A 15 -5.40 9.53 5.77
N GLY A 16 -5.16 8.69 4.77
CA GLY A 16 -5.55 7.28 4.80
C GLY A 16 -4.74 6.45 5.81
N ILE A 17 -3.47 6.78 6.01
CA ILE A 17 -2.59 6.09 6.96
C ILE A 17 -3.13 6.26 8.38
N GLU A 18 -3.48 7.49 8.74
CA GLU A 18 -3.96 7.82 10.08
C GLU A 18 -5.39 7.35 10.33
N ARG A 19 -6.32 7.62 9.40
CA ARG A 19 -7.76 7.39 9.64
C ARG A 19 -8.22 5.97 9.35
N GLU A 20 -7.59 5.30 8.38
CA GLU A 20 -8.08 4.02 7.85
C GLU A 20 -7.07 2.88 8.01
N ASN A 21 -5.91 3.15 8.64
CA ASN A 21 -4.81 2.20 8.75
C ASN A 21 -4.46 1.57 7.39
N LYS A 22 -4.43 2.41 6.35
CA LYS A 22 -4.16 1.99 4.97
C LYS A 22 -2.96 2.72 4.39
N LEU A 23 -2.11 1.98 3.67
CA LEU A 23 -1.07 2.56 2.83
C LEU A 23 -1.48 2.46 1.36
N THR A 24 -1.11 3.47 0.57
CA THR A 24 -1.38 3.47 -0.88
C THR A 24 -0.07 3.29 -1.63
N PHE A 25 -0.03 2.33 -2.54
CA PHE A 25 1.12 2.07 -3.41
C PHE A 25 0.75 2.22 -4.87
N ILE A 26 1.71 2.61 -5.69
CA ILE A 26 1.68 2.41 -7.13
C ILE A 26 2.29 1.03 -7.43
N VAL A 27 1.55 0.23 -8.17
CA VAL A 27 1.87 -1.16 -8.49
C VAL A 27 1.86 -1.37 -10.00
N GLU A 28 2.50 -2.44 -10.45
CA GLU A 28 2.43 -2.87 -11.85
C GLU A 28 0.98 -3.15 -12.28
N THR A 29 0.63 -2.78 -13.50
CA THR A 29 -0.75 -2.95 -14.01
C THR A 29 -1.17 -4.42 -14.06
N SER A 30 -0.21 -5.29 -14.39
CA SER A 30 -0.32 -6.75 -14.42
C SER A 30 -0.38 -7.41 -13.02
N ALA A 31 -0.02 -6.70 -11.95
CA ALA A 31 0.08 -7.30 -10.62
C ALA A 31 -1.30 -7.67 -10.05
N SER A 32 -1.47 -8.91 -9.62
CA SER A 32 -2.69 -9.37 -8.94
C SER A 32 -2.74 -8.90 -7.47
N LYS A 33 -3.95 -8.86 -6.89
CA LYS A 33 -4.14 -8.51 -5.47
C LYS A 33 -3.37 -9.44 -4.53
N LYS A 34 -3.24 -10.72 -4.89
CA LYS A 34 -2.49 -11.72 -4.12
C LYS A 34 -0.99 -11.42 -4.13
N GLN A 35 -0.42 -11.13 -5.30
CA GLN A 35 0.99 -10.76 -5.41
C GLN A 35 1.32 -9.50 -4.61
N VAL A 36 0.47 -8.47 -4.68
CA VAL A 36 0.67 -7.25 -3.89
C VAL A 36 0.62 -7.55 -2.39
N ARG A 37 -0.33 -8.39 -1.95
CA ARG A 37 -0.41 -8.81 -0.55
C ARG A 37 0.88 -9.52 -0.11
N ASP A 38 1.28 -10.55 -0.83
CA ASP A 38 2.43 -11.39 -0.47
C ASP A 38 3.72 -10.55 -0.47
N GLU A 39 3.87 -9.61 -1.41
CA GLU A 39 5.03 -8.72 -1.48
C GLU A 39 5.08 -7.73 -0.31
N VAL A 40 3.95 -7.09 0.03
CA VAL A 40 3.89 -6.19 1.20
C VAL A 40 4.19 -6.95 2.48
N GLU A 41 3.57 -8.12 2.68
CA GLU A 41 3.77 -8.94 3.88
C GLU A 41 5.24 -9.38 4.01
N LYS A 42 5.91 -9.70 2.90
CA LYS A 42 7.34 -10.05 2.87
C LYS A 42 8.26 -8.87 3.14
N GLN A 43 8.05 -7.74 2.48
CA GLN A 43 8.92 -6.56 2.60
C GLN A 43 8.82 -5.91 3.98
N PHE A 44 7.59 -5.76 4.49
CA PHE A 44 7.33 -5.00 5.71
C PHE A 44 7.12 -5.87 6.95
N LYS A 45 7.01 -7.21 6.78
CA LYS A 45 6.76 -8.20 7.86
C LYS A 45 5.49 -7.90 8.67
N GLU A 46 4.52 -7.24 8.06
CA GLU A 46 3.24 -6.86 8.67
C GLU A 46 2.09 -7.56 7.95
N LYS A 47 1.08 -8.01 8.71
CA LYS A 47 -0.05 -8.76 8.14
C LYS A 47 -1.03 -7.81 7.45
N VAL A 48 -1.40 -8.15 6.21
CA VAL A 48 -2.35 -7.38 5.42
C VAL A 48 -3.75 -7.95 5.60
N ARG A 49 -4.70 -7.08 5.94
CA ARG A 49 -6.13 -7.42 6.10
C ARG A 49 -6.81 -7.50 4.74
N LYS A 50 -6.61 -6.50 3.90
CA LYS A 50 -7.29 -6.39 2.60
C LYS A 50 -6.48 -5.54 1.64
N VAL A 51 -6.43 -5.97 0.39
CA VAL A 51 -5.88 -5.21 -0.74
C VAL A 51 -7.03 -4.84 -1.69
N THR A 52 -7.14 -3.56 -2.00
CA THR A 52 -8.06 -3.03 -3.02
C THR A 52 -7.23 -2.36 -4.10
N THR A 53 -7.49 -2.66 -5.36
CA THR A 53 -6.75 -2.07 -6.49
C THR A 53 -7.67 -1.23 -7.35
N LEU A 54 -7.15 -0.12 -7.90
CA LEU A 54 -7.81 0.79 -8.82
C LEU A 54 -6.84 1.06 -9.98
N ILE A 55 -7.31 1.09 -11.22
CA ILE A 55 -6.53 1.64 -12.34
C ILE A 55 -6.98 3.09 -12.50
N ALA A 56 -6.04 4.03 -12.38
CA ALA A 56 -6.31 5.45 -12.55
C ALA A 56 -6.25 5.83 -14.05
N LEU A 57 -6.84 6.99 -14.39
CA LEU A 57 -6.93 7.50 -15.76
C LEU A 57 -5.56 7.75 -16.40
N ASP A 58 -4.52 7.96 -15.59
CA ASP A 58 -3.12 8.08 -16.01
C ASP A 58 -2.47 6.72 -16.38
N GLY A 59 -3.25 5.64 -16.39
CA GLY A 59 -2.80 4.28 -16.69
C GLY A 59 -2.09 3.59 -15.52
N ARG A 60 -1.91 4.25 -14.37
CA ARG A 60 -1.22 3.66 -13.22
C ARG A 60 -2.18 2.89 -12.33
N LYS A 61 -1.73 1.75 -11.83
CA LYS A 61 -2.52 0.96 -10.88
C LYS A 61 -2.17 1.37 -9.45
N LYS A 62 -3.18 1.82 -8.71
CA LYS A 62 -3.12 2.13 -7.28
C LYS A 62 -3.56 0.90 -6.48
N ALA A 63 -2.79 0.54 -5.47
CA ALA A 63 -3.15 -0.48 -4.50
C ALA A 63 -3.31 0.17 -3.12
N PHE A 64 -4.51 0.06 -2.56
CA PHE A 64 -4.82 0.41 -1.19
C PHE A 64 -4.68 -0.84 -0.33
N VAL A 65 -3.75 -0.79 0.61
CA VAL A 65 -3.37 -1.92 1.47
C VAL A 65 -3.75 -1.59 2.90
N ARG A 66 -4.73 -2.30 3.45
CA ARG A 66 -5.13 -2.17 4.86
C ARG A 66 -4.45 -3.23 5.70
N PHE A 67 -3.84 -2.83 6.80
CA PHE A 67 -3.17 -3.76 7.72
C PHE A 67 -4.12 -4.30 8.78
N VAL A 68 -3.77 -5.47 9.34
CA VAL A 68 -4.54 -6.10 10.43
C VAL A 68 -4.27 -5.39 11.74
N LYS A 69 -2.99 -5.14 12.04
CA LYS A 69 -2.56 -4.51 13.28
C LYS A 69 -2.88 -3.01 13.23
N PRO A 70 -3.56 -2.44 14.24
CA PRO A 70 -3.79 -1.00 14.31
C PRO A 70 -2.45 -0.27 14.45
N GLY A 71 -2.29 0.87 13.75
CA GLY A 71 -1.05 1.65 13.74
C GLY A 71 0.05 1.13 12.82
N ALA A 72 -0.06 -0.10 12.31
CA ALA A 72 0.97 -0.67 11.44
C ALA A 72 1.18 0.12 10.14
N ALA A 73 0.14 0.77 9.61
CA ALA A 73 0.30 1.64 8.45
C ALA A 73 1.25 2.81 8.76
N ALA A 74 1.15 3.42 9.96
CA ALA A 74 2.01 4.52 10.37
C ALA A 74 3.45 4.04 10.63
N ASP A 75 3.62 2.88 11.27
CA ASP A 75 4.94 2.27 11.49
C ASP A 75 5.66 1.99 10.16
N VAL A 76 4.93 1.49 9.16
CA VAL A 76 5.47 1.25 7.81
C VAL A 76 5.74 2.57 7.08
N ALA A 77 4.87 3.57 7.24
CA ALA A 77 5.06 4.89 6.65
C ALA A 77 6.32 5.60 7.17
N ALA A 78 6.59 5.52 8.47
CA ALA A 78 7.78 6.07 9.10
C ALA A 78 9.07 5.39 8.59
N LYS A 79 9.04 4.06 8.41
CA LYS A 79 10.15 3.31 7.78
C LYS A 79 10.41 3.74 6.34
N LEU A 80 9.35 4.10 5.62
CA LEU A 80 9.41 4.59 4.25
C LEU A 80 9.68 6.10 4.15
N LYS A 81 9.84 6.80 5.29
CA LYS A 81 10.06 8.26 5.37
C LYS A 81 8.99 9.08 4.63
N ILE A 82 7.75 8.60 4.67
CA ILE A 82 6.58 9.27 4.07
C ILE A 82 5.99 10.31 5.04
N VAL A 83 6.13 10.05 6.34
CA VAL A 83 5.72 10.88 7.47
C VAL A 83 6.87 10.98 8.46
#